data_AF-A0A397VDA9-F1
#
_entry.id   AF-A0A397VDA9-F1
#
_cell.length_a   1.000
_cell.length_b   1.000
_cell.length_c   1.000
_cell.angle_alpha   90.00
_cell.angle_beta   90.00
_cell.angle_gamma   90.00
#
_symmetry.space_group_name_H-M   'P 1'
#
loop_
_entity.id
_entity.type
_entity.pdbx_description
1 polymer ?
#
loop_
_entity_poly.entity_id
_entity_poly.type
_entity_poly.pdbx_seq_one_letter_code
_entity_poly.pdbx_strand_id
1 'polypeptide(L)' 'MGFETATKVKERRVQYAYITTGSSKLNKLLGGGIESGSITEVFGEFRTGKSQLCHTLAVTCQVIILLIILYLFFYSF' A
#
# COMPACT_ATOMS: atom_id res chain seq x y z
N MET A 1 -18.38 -6.03 -18.26
CA MET A 1 -18.62 -6.25 -16.82
C MET A 1 -19.26 -7.63 -16.67
N GLY A 2 -18.43 -8.67 -16.59
CA GLY A 2 -18.86 -10.06 -16.53
C GLY A 2 -18.33 -10.72 -15.28
N PHE A 3 -19.07 -11.68 -14.73
CA PHE A 3 -18.64 -12.50 -13.61
C PHE A 3 -17.33 -13.20 -13.94
N GLU A 4 -16.40 -13.15 -13.01
CA GLU A 4 -15.05 -13.68 -13.19
C GLU A 4 -14.72 -14.64 -12.05
N THR A 5 -13.99 -15.70 -12.36
CA THR A 5 -13.58 -16.72 -11.40
C THR A 5 -12.73 -16.11 -10.29
N ALA A 6 -12.99 -16.53 -9.04
CA ALA A 6 -12.27 -16.06 -7.85
C ALA A 6 -10.74 -16.17 -7.97
N THR A 7 -10.25 -17.16 -8.72
CA THR A 7 -8.81 -17.36 -9.01
C THR A 7 -8.20 -16.17 -9.75
N LYS A 8 -8.86 -15.68 -10.81
CA LYS A 8 -8.35 -14.54 -11.59
C LYS A 8 -8.40 -13.22 -10.80
N VAL A 9 -9.40 -13.07 -9.94
CA VAL A 9 -9.46 -11.94 -8.99
C VAL A 9 -8.28 -12.00 -8.02
N LYS A 10 -7.98 -13.19 -7.47
CA LYS A 10 -6.85 -13.40 -6.56
C LYS A 10 -5.50 -13.15 -7.25
N GLU A 11 -5.33 -13.61 -8.49
CA GLU A 11 -4.13 -13.35 -9.30
C GLU A 11 -3.89 -11.86 -9.54
N ARG A 12 -4.94 -11.08 -9.79
CA ARG A 12 -4.82 -9.61 -9.85
C ARG A 12 -4.43 -8.98 -8.51
N ARG A 13 -4.90 -9.51 -7.38
CA ARG A 13 -4.55 -8.96 -6.06
C ARG A 13 -3.08 -9.18 -5.69
N VAL A 14 -2.42 -10.20 -6.26
CA VAL A 14 -0.98 -10.42 -6.10
C VAL A 14 -0.15 -9.25 -6.66
N GLN A 15 -0.70 -8.47 -7.60
CA GLN A 15 -0.05 -7.31 -8.17
C GLN A 15 -0.19 -6.03 -7.32
N TYR A 16 -0.92 -6.06 -6.19
CA TYR A 16 -1.06 -4.87 -5.36
C TYR A 16 0.23 -4.58 -4.59
N ALA A 17 0.68 -3.33 -4.67
CA ALA A 17 1.82 -2.85 -3.92
C ALA A 17 1.42 -2.58 -2.46
N TYR A 18 2.32 -2.91 -1.52
CA TYR A 18 2.17 -2.54 -0.11
C TYR A 18 2.97 -1.27 0.19
N ILE A 19 2.31 -0.31 0.85
CA ILE A 19 2.95 0.92 1.33
C ILE A 19 3.46 0.66 2.75
N THR A 20 4.76 0.86 2.94
CA THR A 20 5.38 0.76 4.27
C THR A 20 4.89 1.87 5.19
N THR A 21 4.59 1.54 6.44
CA THR A 21 4.27 2.52 7.50
C THR A 21 5.52 3.18 8.10
N GLY A 22 6.72 2.78 7.65
CA GLY A 22 8.00 3.17 8.26
C GLY A 22 8.38 2.37 9.51
N SER A 23 7.49 1.51 10.02
CA SER A 23 7.74 0.63 11.18
C SER A 23 7.60 -0.84 10.81
N SER A 24 8.66 -1.63 11.03
CA SER A 24 8.67 -3.07 10.75
C SER A 24 7.63 -3.85 11.57
N LYS A 25 7.40 -3.46 12.82
CA LYS A 25 6.38 -4.08 13.69
C LYS A 25 4.97 -3.81 13.19
N LEU A 26 4.69 -2.57 12.80
CA LEU A 26 3.36 -2.18 12.31
C LEU A 26 3.08 -2.80 10.94
N ASN A 27 4.07 -2.83 10.05
CA ASN A 27 3.95 -3.55 8.78
C ASN A 27 3.63 -5.03 8.98
N LYS A 28 4.30 -5.70 9.94
CA LYS A 28 4.04 -7.10 10.24
C LYS A 28 2.63 -7.32 10.77
N LEU A 29 2.12 -6.41 11.60
CA LEU A 29 0.75 -6.46 12.12
C LEU A 29 -0.29 -6.30 10.99
N LEU A 30 0.01 -5.44 10.00
CA LEU A 30 -0.84 -5.20 8.83
C LEU A 30 -0.62 -6.21 7.68
N GLY A 31 0.19 -7.24 7.89
CA GLY A 31 0.44 -8.28 6.87
C GLY A 31 1.38 -7.87 5.73
N GLY A 32 2.18 -6.82 5.91
CA GLY A 32 3.16 -6.33 4.92
C GLY A 32 3.21 -4.81 4.81
N GLY A 33 2.17 -4.12 5.27
CA GLY A 33 2.01 -2.67 5.16
C GLY A 33 0.57 -2.32 4.80
N ILE A 34 0.34 -1.11 4.33
CA ILE A 34 -0.98 -0.68 3.84
C ILE A 34 -1.17 -1.18 2.40
N GLU A 35 -2.21 -1.97 2.14
CA GLU A 35 -2.50 -2.54 0.82
C GLU A 35 -3.05 -1.46 -0.13
N SER A 36 -2.38 -1.24 -1.27
CA SER A 36 -2.89 -0.37 -2.33
C SER A 36 -4.12 -0.98 -3.01
N GLY A 37 -5.14 -0.16 -3.29
CA GLY A 37 -6.41 -0.61 -3.89
C GLY A 37 -7.48 -1.04 -2.88
N SER A 38 -7.18 -0.93 -1.59
CA SER A 38 -8.14 -1.10 -0.48
C SER A 38 -8.21 0.17 0.38
N ILE A 39 -9.32 0.36 1.10
CA ILE A 39 -9.44 1.43 2.09
C ILE A 39 -9.06 0.85 3.45
N THR A 40 -8.04 1.44 4.09
CA THR A 40 -7.63 1.07 5.45
C THR A 40 -7.99 2.19 6.43
N GLU A 41 -8.84 1.88 7.41
CA GLU A 41 -9.24 2.82 8.46
C GLU A 41 -8.37 2.66 9.71
N VAL A 42 -7.93 3.77 10.31
CA VAL A 42 -7.13 3.77 11.54
C VAL A 42 -7.91 4.45 12.66
N PHE A 43 -8.29 3.68 13.68
CA PHE A 43 -9.09 4.14 14.82
C PHE A 43 -8.27 4.25 16.13
N GLY A 44 -8.68 5.13 17.04
CA GLY A 44 -8.13 5.27 18.39
C GLY A 44 -8.33 6.65 19.01
N GLU A 45 -7.93 6.86 20.26
CA GLU A 45 -8.08 8.12 20.99
C GLU A 45 -7.23 9.28 20.43
N PHE A 46 -7.52 10.53 20.83
CA PHE A 46 -6.67 11.66 20.47
C PHE A 46 -5.21 11.43 20.97
N ARG A 47 -4.22 11.91 20.20
CA ARG A 47 -2.77 11.70 20.46
C ARG A 47 -2.25 10.25 20.35
N THR A 48 -3.00 9.30 19.79
CA THR A 48 -2.49 7.93 19.51
C THR A 48 -1.66 7.80 18.22
N GLY A 49 -1.24 8.91 17.61
CA GLY A 49 -0.34 8.90 16.45
C GLY A 49 -1.00 8.73 15.07
N LYS A 50 -2.33 8.65 14.98
CA LYS A 50 -3.07 8.53 13.70
C LYS A 50 -2.69 9.59 12.67
N SER A 51 -2.70 10.87 13.06
CA SER A 51 -2.35 11.97 12.14
C SER A 51 -0.89 11.88 11.70
N GLN A 52 0.04 11.51 12.58
CA GLN A 52 1.43 11.29 12.19
C GLN A 52 1.57 10.13 11.21
N LEU A 53 0.86 9.03 11.43
CA LEU A 53 0.83 7.92 10.49
C LEU A 53 0.37 8.38 9.11
N CYS A 54 -0.69 9.20 9.03
CA CYS A 54 -1.15 9.77 7.76
C CYS A 54 -0.07 10.63 7.08
N HIS A 55 0.65 11.46 7.82
CA HIS A 55 1.76 12.25 7.27
C HIS A 55 2.91 11.38 6.77
N THR A 56 3.29 10.33 7.51
CA THR A 56 4.32 9.37 7.08
C THR A 56 3.88 8.67 5.80
N LEU A 57 2.63 8.19 5.75
CA LEU A 57 2.06 7.52 4.58
C LEU A 57 2.05 8.43 3.35
N ALA A 58 1.73 9.71 3.52
CA ALA A 58 1.75 10.69 2.42
C ALA A 58 3.12 10.79 1.73
N VAL A 59 4.21 10.68 2.50
CA VAL A 59 5.57 10.73 1.96
C VAL A 59 6.01 9.36 1.41
N THR A 60 5.75 8.27 2.13
CA THR A 60 6.18 6.92 1.71
C THR A 60 5.49 6.46 0.42
N CYS A 61 4.25 6.89 0.17
CA CYS A 61 3.57 6.66 -1.11
C CYS A 61 4.32 7.25 -2.30
N GLN A 62 4.92 8.43 -2.13
CA GLN A 62 5.64 9.12 -3.22
C GLN A 62 6.89 8.36 -3.62
N VAL A 63 7.62 7.79 -2.66
CA VAL A 63 8.83 7.00 -2.91
C VAL A 63 8.49 5.76 -3.75
N ILE A 64 7.37 5.09 -3.45
CA ILE A 64 6.91 3.90 -4.18
C ILE A 64 6.45 4.28 -5.60
N ILE A 65 5.67 5.35 -5.74
CA ILE A 65 5.21 5.84 -7.05
C ILE A 65 6.40 6.22 -7.95
N LEU A 66 7.39 6.93 -7.40
CA LEU A 66 8.57 7.33 -8.15
C LEU A 66 9.40 6.11 -8.59
N LEU A 67 9.57 5.11 -7.73
CA LEU A 67 10.23 3.84 -8.05
C LEU A 67 9.50 3.08 -9.17
N ILE A 68 8.17 3.03 -9.13
CA ILE A 68 7.35 2.37 -10.17
C ILE A 68 7.50 3.09 -11.51
N ILE A 69 7.46 4.43 -11.51
CA ILE A 69 7.63 5.25 -12.72
C ILE A 69 9.03 5.04 -13.31
N LEU A 70 10.07 5.06 -12.48
CA LEU A 70 11.45 4.76 -12.90
C LEU A 70 11.57 3.35 -13.49
N TYR A 71 10.98 2.35 -12.85
CA TYR A 71 11.03 0.96 -13.33
C TYR A 71 10.34 0.80 -14.69
N LEU A 72 9.17 1.41 -14.88
CA LEU A 72 8.47 1.45 -16.17
C LEU A 72 9.29 2.18 -17.25
N PHE A 73 9.96 3.27 -16.89
CA PHE A 73 10.80 4.03 -17.83
C PHE A 73 12.04 3.24 -18.26
N PHE A 74 12.69 2.52 -17.34
CA PHE A 74 13.83 1.65 -17.63
C PHE A 74 13.46 0.36 -18.37
N TYR A 75 12.23 -0.13 -18.25
CA TYR A 75 11.77 -1.33 -18.98
C TYR A 75 11.28 -1.02 -20.41
N SER A 76 11.10 0.26 -20.74
CA SER A 76 10.71 0.74 -22.08
C SER A 76 11.90 1.16 -22.96
N PHE A 77 13.13 1.10 -22.45
CA PHE A 77 14.39 1.30 -23.18
C PHE A 77 15.20 0.00 -23.18
#